data_AF-A0A931VMN7-F1
#
_entry.id   AF-A0A931VMN7-F1
#
_cell.length_a   1.000
_cell.length_b   1.000
_cell.length_c   1.000
_cell.angle_alpha   90.00
_cell.angle_beta   90.00
_cell.angle_gamma   90.00
#
_symmetry.space_group_name_H-M   'P 1'
#
loop_
_entity.id
_entity.type
_entity.pdbx_description
1 polymer ?
#
loop_
_entity_poly.entity_id
_entity_poly.type
_entity_poly.pdbx_seq_one_letter_code
_entity_poly.pdbx_strand_id
1 'polypeptide(L)'
;MGRLMKWLRSSPDVEADPGRLVTLTLGTDIHRSYLVADACAARGLRVELLTSEMGAHPHTPGVEQRMLVRSEDLDAVRDVLSEQDASWSRRTVAKLVRVVRVLGPVWAAFAIGMAVVALPDVNSDAVWVVTLAAIVAAAASVAAGFTVVRRPRLAGALLVVAAFTAPTFAAIWLNVIPLLIGLVLVARAEVHTPVVRRKCVDVLED
;
A
#
# COMPACT_ATOMS: atom_id res chain seq x y z
N MET A 1 20.51 12.36 -0.10
CA MET A 1 20.79 11.16 0.72
C MET A 1 21.71 11.39 1.93
N GLY A 2 22.48 12.48 2.05
CA GLY A 2 23.48 12.65 3.13
C GLY A 2 23.06 13.29 4.48
N ARG A 3 21.82 13.78 4.65
CA ARG A 3 21.38 14.42 5.91
C ARG A 3 20.54 13.51 6.84
N LEU A 4 20.00 12.41 6.33
CA LEU A 4 19.16 11.50 7.11
C LEU A 4 19.98 10.53 7.99
N MET A 5 21.22 10.21 7.58
CA MET A 5 22.09 9.32 8.36
C MET A 5 22.73 9.99 9.57
N LYS A 6 22.79 11.33 9.63
CA LYS A 6 23.41 12.05 10.75
C LYS A 6 22.50 12.11 12.00
N TRP A 7 21.18 11.95 11.83
CA TRP A 7 20.21 11.96 12.94
C TRP A 7 19.98 10.56 13.55
N LEU A 8 20.34 9.49 12.83
CA LEU A 8 20.21 8.10 13.31
C LEU A 8 21.28 7.70 14.33
N ARG A 9 22.39 8.45 14.45
CA ARG A 9 23.48 8.22 15.41
C ARG A 9 23.44 9.10 16.67
N SER A 10 22.45 10.02 16.79
CA SER A 10 22.40 10.98 17.88
C SER A 10 21.23 10.80 18.84
N SER A 11 20.40 9.76 18.69
CA SER A 11 19.62 9.30 19.85
C SER A 11 20.61 8.54 20.73
N PRO A 12 20.87 9.02 21.96
CA PRO A 12 21.75 8.31 22.88
C PRO A 12 21.24 6.89 22.99
N ASP A 13 22.17 5.95 23.10
CA ASP A 13 21.90 4.62 23.60
C ASP A 13 21.02 4.80 24.85
N VAL A 14 19.72 4.56 24.69
CA VAL A 14 18.81 4.43 25.83
C VAL A 14 19.25 3.12 26.44
N GLU A 15 20.23 3.20 27.32
CA GLU A 15 20.53 2.16 28.31
C GLU A 15 19.17 1.76 28.86
N ALA A 16 18.75 0.55 28.51
CA ALA A 16 17.44 0.04 28.82
C ALA A 16 17.38 -0.15 30.33
N ASP A 17 16.97 0.90 31.03
CA ASP A 17 16.70 0.82 32.46
C ASP A 17 15.51 -0.14 32.63
N PRO A 18 15.72 -1.34 33.21
CA PRO A 18 14.69 -2.35 33.28
C PRO A 18 13.53 -1.83 34.12
N GLY A 19 12.33 -1.80 33.53
CA GLY A 19 11.11 -1.27 34.15
C GLY A 19 10.65 0.09 33.62
N ARG A 20 11.44 0.77 32.79
CA ARG A 20 11.01 2.02 32.15
C ARG A 20 9.92 1.79 31.10
N LEU A 21 8.86 2.59 31.13
CA LEU A 21 7.82 2.57 30.10
C LEU A 21 8.23 3.43 28.90
N VAL A 22 8.04 2.88 27.71
CA VAL A 22 8.36 3.48 26.42
C VAL A 22 7.05 3.62 25.64
N THR A 23 6.80 4.81 25.12
CA THR A 23 5.62 5.06 24.28
C THR A 23 5.97 4.87 22.80
N LEU A 24 5.20 4.04 22.11
CA LEU A 24 5.27 3.81 20.67
C LEU A 24 4.06 4.42 19.96
N THR A 25 4.31 5.16 18.89
CA THR A 25 3.22 5.75 18.09
C THR A 25 2.79 4.78 16.99
N LEU A 26 1.54 4.31 17.02
CA LEU A 26 0.97 3.35 16.05
C LEU A 26 0.25 4.02 14.87
N GLY A 27 -0.02 5.32 14.98
CA GLY A 27 -0.75 6.10 13.97
C GLY A 27 -2.26 6.16 14.27
N THR A 28 -3.08 6.43 13.25
CA THR A 28 -4.52 6.69 13.43
C THR A 28 -5.42 5.50 13.08
N ASP A 29 -4.85 4.37 12.64
CA ASP A 29 -5.60 3.16 12.30
C ASP A 29 -5.85 2.31 13.54
N ILE A 30 -7.03 2.46 14.13
CA ILE A 30 -7.48 1.77 15.33
C ILE A 30 -7.46 0.25 15.16
N HIS A 31 -7.86 -0.25 13.99
CA HIS A 31 -7.94 -1.69 13.75
C HIS A 31 -6.56 -2.31 13.70
N ARG A 32 -5.58 -1.61 13.10
CA ARG A 32 -4.18 -2.02 13.13
C ARG A 32 -3.62 -2.02 14.55
N SER A 33 -3.94 -1.02 15.37
CA SER A 33 -3.48 -0.93 16.75
C SER A 33 -3.96 -2.09 17.61
N TYR A 34 -5.24 -2.47 17.52
CA TYR A 34 -5.77 -3.65 18.23
C TYR A 34 -5.12 -4.96 17.78
N LEU A 35 -4.91 -5.16 16.48
CA LEU A 35 -4.26 -6.38 15.97
C LEU A 35 -2.81 -6.52 16.44
N VAL A 36 -2.09 -5.39 16.56
CA VAL A 36 -0.74 -5.38 17.12
C VAL A 36 -0.79 -5.73 18.62
N ALA A 37 -1.71 -5.13 19.37
CA ALA A 37 -1.87 -5.40 20.79
C ALA A 37 -2.23 -6.88 21.06
N ASP A 38 -3.15 -7.45 20.29
CA ASP A 38 -3.51 -8.88 20.37
C ASP A 38 -2.31 -9.78 20.05
N ALA A 39 -1.51 -9.44 19.04
CA ALA A 39 -0.32 -10.19 18.68
C ALA A 39 0.77 -10.12 19.76
N CYS A 40 0.93 -8.96 20.42
CA CYS A 40 1.79 -8.80 21.58
C CYS A 40 1.29 -9.63 22.77
N ALA A 41 -0.01 -9.57 23.08
CA ALA A 41 -0.63 -10.34 24.15
C ALA A 41 -0.50 -11.85 23.94
N ALA A 42 -0.67 -12.33 22.70
CA ALA A 42 -0.46 -13.74 22.34
C ALA A 42 0.99 -14.22 22.56
N ARG A 43 1.95 -13.30 22.59
CA ARG A 43 3.37 -13.58 22.94
C ARG A 43 3.68 -13.36 24.42
N GLY A 44 2.67 -13.06 25.24
CA GLY A 44 2.84 -12.77 26.66
C GLY A 44 3.43 -11.38 26.96
N LEU A 45 3.54 -10.51 25.95
CA LEU A 45 4.04 -9.15 26.12
C LEU A 45 2.95 -8.26 26.73
N ARG A 46 3.32 -7.47 27.75
CA ARG A 46 2.39 -6.54 28.40
C ARG A 46 2.46 -5.19 27.69
N VAL A 47 1.42 -4.89 26.93
CA VAL A 47 1.27 -3.62 26.22
C VAL A 47 -0.03 -2.95 26.61
N GLU A 48 -0.02 -1.62 26.71
CA GLU A 48 -1.19 -0.82 27.03
C GLU A 48 -1.44 0.19 25.91
N LEU A 49 -2.65 0.21 25.36
CA LEU A 49 -3.04 1.14 24.31
C LEU A 49 -3.56 2.43 24.94
N LEU A 50 -2.98 3.56 24.53
CA LEU A 50 -3.38 4.90 24.91
C LEU A 50 -3.91 5.66 23.69
N THR A 51 -4.96 6.46 23.89
CA THR A 51 -5.42 7.43 22.90
C THR A 51 -4.81 8.80 23.20
N SER A 52 -4.40 9.55 22.18
CA SER A 52 -3.78 10.88 22.36
C SER A 52 -4.70 11.94 22.99
N GLU A 53 -6.01 11.74 22.93
CA GLU A 53 -7.01 12.66 23.49
C GLU A 53 -7.77 11.99 24.64
N MET A 54 -7.68 12.59 25.84
CA MET A 54 -8.53 12.22 26.97
C MET A 54 -9.99 12.56 26.65
N GLY A 55 -10.85 11.54 26.64
CA GLY A 55 -12.30 11.69 26.39
C GLY A 55 -12.73 11.57 24.93
N ALA A 56 -11.79 11.41 23.99
CA ALA A 56 -12.14 11.04 22.63
C ALA A 56 -12.57 9.57 22.60
N HIS A 57 -13.71 9.29 21.97
CA HIS A 57 -14.07 7.90 21.70
C HIS A 57 -12.97 7.25 20.84
N PRO A 58 -12.60 5.99 21.11
CA PRO A 58 -11.55 5.29 20.37
C PRO A 58 -11.85 5.12 18.88
N HIS A 59 -13.03 5.54 18.39
CA HIS A 59 -13.43 5.53 16.98
C HIS A 59 -13.40 6.90 16.30
N THR A 60 -12.96 7.95 16.99
CA THR A 60 -12.88 9.28 16.38
C THR A 60 -11.77 9.30 15.31
N PRO A 61 -12.11 9.56 14.03
CA PRO A 61 -11.12 9.58 12.96
C PRO A 61 -10.09 10.67 13.21
N GLY A 62 -8.80 10.31 13.10
CA GLY A 62 -7.68 11.23 13.28
C GLY A 62 -7.03 11.22 14.67
N VAL A 63 -7.61 10.52 15.64
CA VAL A 63 -6.97 10.34 16.97
C VAL A 63 -5.78 9.40 16.84
N GLU A 64 -4.62 9.85 17.31
CA GLU A 64 -3.38 9.08 17.27
C GLU A 64 -3.37 8.04 18.40
N GLN A 65 -3.13 6.79 18.03
CA GLN A 65 -3.00 5.67 18.95
C GLN A 65 -1.54 5.54 19.37
N ARG A 66 -1.33 5.48 20.68
CA ARG A 66 -0.03 5.27 21.32
C ARG A 66 -0.08 3.93 22.05
N MET A 67 1.08 3.29 22.19
CA MET A 67 1.20 2.02 22.89
C MET A 67 2.35 2.13 23.88
N LEU A 68 2.04 1.94 25.16
CA LEU A 68 3.03 1.82 26.21
C LEU A 68 3.57 0.39 26.22
N VAL A 69 4.89 0.29 26.25
CA VAL A 69 5.64 -0.97 26.27
C VAL A 69 6.76 -0.83 27.29
N ARG A 70 7.10 -1.90 28.00
CA ARG A 70 8.30 -1.90 28.84
C ARG A 70 9.56 -1.88 27.98
N SER A 71 10.59 -1.18 28.43
CA SER A 71 11.91 -1.13 27.76
C SER A 71 12.46 -2.51 27.45
N GLU A 72 12.28 -3.48 28.36
CA GLU A 72 12.70 -4.89 28.23
C GLU A 72 11.96 -5.65 27.10
N ASP A 73 10.71 -5.29 26.82
CA ASP A 73 9.87 -5.92 25.80
C ASP A 73 9.95 -5.21 24.44
N LEU A 74 10.69 -4.10 24.36
CA LEU A 74 10.68 -3.20 23.20
C LEU A 74 11.10 -3.90 21.92
N ASP A 75 12.14 -4.72 21.97
CA ASP A 75 12.63 -5.44 20.78
C ASP A 75 11.66 -6.56 20.36
N ALA A 76 11.05 -7.27 21.31
CA ALA A 76 10.02 -8.26 21.01
C ALA A 76 8.77 -7.63 20.37
N VAL A 77 8.36 -6.45 20.83
CA VAL A 77 7.26 -5.68 20.22
C VAL A 77 7.64 -5.17 18.83
N ARG A 78 8.89 -4.74 18.61
CA ARG A 78 9.38 -4.35 17.28
C ARG A 78 9.31 -5.52 16.30
N ASP A 79 9.67 -6.71 16.74
CA ASP A 79 9.56 -7.92 15.91
C ASP A 79 8.10 -8.17 15.52
N VAL A 80 7.16 -8.09 16.46
CA VAL A 80 5.71 -8.21 16.17
C VAL A 80 5.26 -7.17 15.15
N LEU A 81 5.64 -5.90 15.33
CA LEU A 81 5.30 -4.82 14.40
C LEU A 81 5.83 -5.10 13.00
N SER A 82 7.09 -5.53 12.89
CA SER A 82 7.71 -5.85 11.60
C SER A 82 7.01 -7.03 10.89
N GLU A 83 6.59 -8.03 11.65
CA GLU A 83 5.89 -9.20 11.13
C GLU A 83 4.46 -8.85 10.69
N GLN A 84 3.75 -8.03 11.47
CA GLN A 84 2.43 -7.54 11.11
C GLN A 84 2.50 -6.72 9.83
N ASP A 85 3.46 -5.81 9.69
CA ASP A 85 3.65 -5.01 8.48
C ASP A 85 3.92 -5.87 7.25
N ALA A 86 4.77 -6.89 7.41
CA ALA A 86 5.02 -7.87 6.36
C ALA A 86 3.75 -8.68 6.02
N SER A 87 2.92 -9.05 7.00
CA SER A 87 1.68 -9.80 6.79
C SER A 87 0.62 -8.97 6.06
N TRP A 88 0.51 -7.69 6.40
CA TRP A 88 -0.43 -6.73 5.81
C TRP A 88 -0.05 -6.36 4.39
N SER A 89 1.24 -6.13 4.15
CA SER A 89 1.80 -5.94 2.82
C SER A 89 1.49 -7.15 1.93
N ARG A 90 1.77 -8.37 2.43
CA ARG A 90 1.47 -9.62 1.71
C ARG A 90 -0.03 -9.78 1.39
N ARG A 91 -0.92 -9.53 2.35
CA ARG A 91 -2.39 -9.60 2.14
C ARG A 91 -2.88 -8.58 1.11
N THR A 92 -2.37 -7.36 1.16
CA THR A 92 -2.74 -6.30 0.21
C THR A 92 -2.27 -6.63 -1.20
N VAL A 93 -1.03 -7.09 -1.34
CA VAL A 93 -0.46 -7.51 -2.63
C VAL A 93 -1.23 -8.71 -3.20
N ALA A 94 -1.58 -9.70 -2.38
CA ALA A 94 -2.36 -10.85 -2.83
C ALA A 94 -3.75 -10.46 -3.35
N LYS A 95 -4.44 -9.51 -2.67
CA LYS A 95 -5.71 -8.95 -3.16
C LYS A 95 -5.53 -8.21 -4.49
N LEU A 96 -4.53 -7.32 -4.59
CA LEU A 96 -4.23 -6.59 -5.82
C LEU A 96 -3.90 -7.53 -6.99
N VAL A 97 -3.09 -8.56 -6.77
CA VAL A 97 -2.78 -9.60 -7.76
C VAL A 97 -4.04 -10.28 -8.27
N ARG A 98 -4.96 -10.65 -7.35
CA ARG A 98 -6.21 -11.30 -7.72
C ARG A 98 -7.11 -10.36 -8.53
N VAL A 99 -7.22 -9.10 -8.10
CA VAL A 99 -7.96 -8.07 -8.83
C VAL A 99 -7.40 -7.89 -10.23
N VAL A 100 -6.09 -7.66 -10.38
CA VAL A 100 -5.45 -7.46 -11.70
C VAL A 100 -5.61 -8.68 -12.62
N ARG A 101 -5.52 -9.89 -12.07
CA ARG A 101 -5.74 -11.13 -12.85
C ARG A 101 -7.15 -11.25 -13.42
N VAL A 102 -8.16 -10.84 -12.67
CA VAL A 102 -9.57 -10.91 -13.10
C VAL A 102 -9.92 -9.70 -13.96
N LEU A 103 -9.50 -8.50 -13.54
CA LEU A 103 -9.83 -7.25 -14.21
C LEU A 103 -9.12 -7.12 -15.56
N GLY A 104 -7.91 -7.68 -15.72
CA GLY A 104 -7.15 -7.61 -16.97
C GLY A 104 -7.93 -8.13 -18.20
N PRO A 105 -8.41 -9.39 -18.18
CA PRO A 105 -9.25 -9.93 -19.26
C PRO A 105 -10.58 -9.18 -19.45
N VAL A 106 -11.22 -8.76 -18.36
CA VAL A 106 -12.47 -7.96 -18.43
C VAL A 106 -12.20 -6.63 -19.15
N TRP A 107 -11.08 -5.98 -18.85
CA TRP A 107 -10.67 -4.74 -19.51
C TRP A 107 -10.33 -4.92 -20.97
N ALA A 108 -9.68 -6.04 -21.32
CA ALA A 108 -9.38 -6.38 -22.70
C ALA A 108 -10.66 -6.58 -23.52
N ALA A 109 -11.65 -7.31 -22.98
CA ALA A 109 -12.95 -7.47 -23.62
C ALA A 109 -13.68 -6.13 -23.78
N PHE A 110 -13.61 -5.27 -22.76
CA PHE A 110 -14.19 -3.93 -22.81
C PHE A 110 -13.54 -3.06 -23.88
N ALA A 111 -12.21 -3.02 -23.97
CA ALA A 111 -11.48 -2.24 -24.97
C ALA A 111 -11.82 -2.68 -26.41
N ILE A 112 -11.92 -4.00 -26.65
CA ILE A 112 -12.33 -4.53 -27.96
C ILE A 112 -13.79 -4.17 -28.25
N GLY A 113 -14.70 -4.34 -27.29
CA GLY A 113 -16.11 -3.98 -27.44
C GLY A 113 -16.31 -2.51 -27.77
N MET A 114 -15.61 -1.62 -27.07
CA MET A 114 -15.65 -0.18 -27.34
C MET A 114 -15.09 0.17 -28.72
N ALA A 115 -14.02 -0.50 -29.16
CA ALA A 115 -13.50 -0.31 -30.52
C ALA A 115 -14.55 -0.69 -31.56
N VAL A 116 -15.19 -1.86 -31.42
CA VAL A 116 -16.24 -2.33 -32.34
C VAL A 116 -17.42 -1.37 -32.40
N VAL A 117 -17.86 -0.85 -31.25
CA VAL A 117 -18.95 0.15 -31.19
C VAL A 117 -18.55 1.47 -31.84
N ALA A 118 -17.27 1.88 -31.74
CA ALA A 118 -16.79 3.13 -32.31
C ALA A 118 -16.52 3.07 -33.83
N LEU A 119 -16.32 1.87 -34.41
CA LEU A 119 -15.99 1.72 -35.83
C LEU A 119 -16.94 2.44 -36.82
N PRO A 120 -18.27 2.47 -36.64
CA PRO A 120 -19.18 3.11 -37.59
C PRO A 120 -19.04 4.64 -37.67
N ASP A 121 -18.60 5.27 -36.58
CA ASP A 121 -18.56 6.74 -36.44
C ASP A 121 -17.17 7.33 -36.75
N VAL A 122 -16.17 6.47 -36.97
CA VAL A 122 -14.77 6.87 -37.15
C VAL A 122 -14.45 6.97 -38.64
N ASN A 123 -13.77 8.06 -39.02
CA ASN A 123 -13.30 8.25 -40.40
C ASN A 123 -12.40 7.09 -40.86
N SER A 124 -12.47 6.72 -42.15
CA SER A 124 -11.70 5.64 -42.79
C SER A 124 -10.23 5.58 -42.33
N ASP A 125 -9.57 6.74 -42.26
CA ASP A 125 -8.14 6.83 -41.94
C ASP A 125 -7.83 6.60 -40.46
N ALA A 126 -8.79 6.83 -39.57
CA ALA A 126 -8.65 6.67 -38.12
C ALA A 126 -9.06 5.27 -37.63
N VAL A 127 -9.79 4.49 -38.44
CA VAL A 127 -10.22 3.12 -38.11
C VAL A 127 -9.03 2.23 -37.75
N TRP A 128 -7.94 2.29 -38.52
CA TRP A 128 -6.74 1.49 -38.25
C TRP A 128 -6.06 1.88 -36.94
N VAL A 129 -6.02 3.17 -36.63
CA VAL A 129 -5.43 3.68 -35.38
C VAL A 129 -6.23 3.22 -34.17
N VAL A 130 -7.56 3.33 -34.23
CA VAL A 130 -8.45 2.86 -33.14
C VAL A 130 -8.36 1.36 -32.94
N THR A 131 -8.32 0.59 -34.04
CA THR A 131 -8.20 -0.87 -34.00
C THR A 131 -6.86 -1.30 -33.39
N LEU A 132 -5.75 -0.69 -33.83
CA LEU A 132 -4.42 -0.98 -33.29
C LEU A 132 -4.33 -0.62 -31.81
N ALA A 133 -4.85 0.55 -31.42
CA ALA A 133 -4.83 1.02 -30.04
C ALA A 133 -5.62 0.07 -29.10
N ALA A 134 -6.77 -0.42 -29.56
CA ALA A 134 -7.57 -1.41 -28.83
C ALA A 134 -6.85 -2.76 -28.68
N ILE A 135 -6.17 -3.25 -29.73
CA ILE A 135 -5.36 -4.47 -29.67
C ILE A 135 -4.22 -4.32 -28.66
N VAL A 136 -3.50 -3.20 -28.72
CA VAL A 136 -2.38 -2.92 -27.79
C VAL A 136 -2.89 -2.82 -26.36
N ALA A 137 -4.00 -2.12 -26.13
CA ALA A 137 -4.63 -2.01 -24.81
C ALA A 137 -5.02 -3.39 -24.26
N ALA A 138 -5.72 -4.20 -25.07
CA ALA A 138 -6.14 -5.54 -24.69
C ALA A 138 -4.95 -6.46 -24.37
N ALA A 139 -3.93 -6.48 -25.25
CA ALA A 139 -2.72 -7.27 -25.05
C ALA A 139 -1.98 -6.86 -23.77
N ALA A 140 -1.85 -5.55 -23.51
CA ALA A 140 -1.21 -5.03 -22.31
C ALA A 140 -1.98 -5.37 -21.03
N SER A 141 -3.32 -5.27 -21.04
CA SER A 141 -4.17 -5.65 -19.90
C SER A 141 -4.06 -7.15 -19.56
N VAL A 142 -4.05 -8.01 -20.59
CA VAL A 142 -3.89 -9.46 -20.40
C VAL A 142 -2.48 -9.80 -19.89
N ALA A 143 -1.45 -9.21 -20.51
CA ALA A 143 -0.06 -9.40 -20.10
C ALA A 143 0.18 -8.93 -18.66
N ALA A 144 -0.47 -7.84 -18.23
CA ALA A 144 -0.43 -7.39 -16.84
C ALA A 144 -0.97 -8.45 -15.87
N GLY A 145 -2.11 -9.08 -16.19
CA GLY A 145 -2.70 -10.17 -15.40
C GLY A 145 -1.77 -11.37 -15.20
N PHE A 146 -1.02 -11.76 -16.24
CA PHE A 146 -0.06 -12.87 -16.15
C PHE A 146 1.23 -12.49 -15.43
N THR A 147 1.70 -11.25 -15.60
CA THR A 147 2.99 -10.81 -15.07
C THR A 147 2.94 -10.31 -13.64
N VAL A 148 1.75 -9.96 -13.10
CA VAL A 148 1.61 -9.32 -11.77
C VAL A 148 2.22 -10.12 -10.62
N VAL A 149 2.27 -11.45 -10.71
CA VAL A 149 2.84 -12.30 -9.64
C VAL A 149 4.36 -12.31 -9.64
N ARG A 150 5.00 -12.34 -10.83
CA ARG A 150 6.46 -12.46 -10.96
C ARG A 150 7.14 -11.12 -11.11
N ARG A 151 6.46 -10.14 -11.71
CA ARG A 151 6.98 -8.82 -12.08
C ARG A 151 5.90 -7.75 -11.88
N PRO A 152 5.57 -7.39 -10.62
CA PRO A 152 4.51 -6.42 -10.32
C PRO A 152 4.76 -5.04 -10.95
N ARG A 153 6.03 -4.62 -11.09
CA ARG A 153 6.41 -3.38 -11.80
C ARG A 153 6.02 -3.40 -13.28
N LEU A 154 6.34 -4.50 -13.96
CA LEU A 154 6.03 -4.67 -15.37
C LEU A 154 4.51 -4.71 -15.56
N ALA A 155 3.79 -5.42 -14.69
CA ALA A 155 2.33 -5.43 -14.70
C ALA A 155 1.75 -4.02 -14.49
N GLY A 156 2.32 -3.23 -13.58
CA GLY A 156 1.93 -1.84 -13.37
C GLY A 156 2.16 -0.98 -14.61
N ALA A 157 3.34 -1.07 -15.22
CA ALA A 157 3.65 -0.35 -16.46
C ALA A 157 2.71 -0.74 -17.63
N LEU A 158 2.42 -2.03 -17.76
CA LEU A 158 1.48 -2.54 -18.78
C LEU A 158 0.05 -2.03 -18.55
N LEU A 159 -0.41 -1.91 -17.29
CA LEU A 159 -1.71 -1.31 -16.99
C LEU A 159 -1.75 0.19 -17.33
N VAL A 160 -0.66 0.92 -17.09
CA VAL A 160 -0.54 2.32 -17.50
C VAL A 160 -0.61 2.43 -19.01
N VAL A 161 0.16 1.61 -19.75
CA VAL A 161 0.11 1.57 -21.22
C VAL A 161 -1.30 1.28 -21.70
N ALA A 162 -1.96 0.25 -21.15
CA ALA A 162 -3.33 -0.10 -21.50
C ALA A 162 -4.33 1.05 -21.27
N ALA A 163 -4.17 1.81 -20.17
CA ALA A 163 -5.04 2.94 -19.85
C ALA A 163 -4.85 4.11 -20.83
N PHE A 164 -3.62 4.34 -21.32
CA PHE A 164 -3.33 5.39 -22.30
C PHE A 164 -3.69 5.02 -23.74
N THR A 165 -3.59 3.73 -24.10
CA THR A 165 -3.88 3.26 -25.46
C THR A 165 -5.34 2.85 -25.66
N ALA A 166 -6.13 2.71 -24.59
CA ALA A 166 -7.55 2.43 -24.71
C ALA A 166 -8.29 3.60 -25.41
N PRO A 167 -9.13 3.34 -26.43
CA PRO A 167 -9.94 4.39 -27.07
C PRO A 167 -10.79 5.14 -26.04
N THR A 168 -10.53 6.44 -25.85
CA THR A 168 -11.07 7.26 -24.75
C THR A 168 -12.44 7.88 -25.04
N PHE A 169 -12.96 7.73 -26.26
CA PHE A 169 -14.10 8.48 -26.81
C PHE A 169 -15.40 8.42 -25.98
N ALA A 170 -15.58 7.46 -25.07
CA ALA A 170 -16.77 7.40 -24.20
C ALA A 170 -16.48 7.23 -22.69
N ALA A 171 -15.22 7.02 -22.26
CA ALA A 171 -15.00 6.55 -20.89
C ALA A 171 -13.63 6.87 -20.28
N ILE A 172 -13.22 8.15 -20.33
CA ILE A 172 -12.06 8.65 -19.58
C ILE A 172 -12.08 8.17 -18.11
N TRP A 173 -13.24 8.19 -17.46
CA TRP A 173 -13.41 7.76 -16.07
C TRP A 173 -13.16 6.27 -15.84
N LEU A 174 -13.42 5.43 -16.84
CA LEU A 174 -13.14 3.99 -16.72
C LEU A 174 -11.63 3.74 -16.73
N ASN A 175 -10.86 4.46 -17.56
CA ASN A 175 -9.40 4.30 -17.63
C ASN A 175 -8.66 4.80 -16.36
N VAL A 176 -9.33 5.55 -15.47
CA VAL A 176 -8.74 5.98 -14.19
C VAL A 176 -8.41 4.79 -13.28
N ILE A 177 -9.25 3.76 -13.26
CA ILE A 177 -9.06 2.58 -12.41
C ILE A 177 -7.76 1.83 -12.75
N PRO A 178 -7.54 1.35 -13.99
CA PRO A 178 -6.28 0.68 -14.36
C PRO A 178 -5.08 1.61 -14.25
N LEU A 179 -5.23 2.93 -14.49
CA LEU A 179 -4.16 3.91 -14.31
C LEU A 179 -3.72 4.01 -12.85
N LEU A 180 -4.66 4.16 -11.91
CA LEU A 180 -4.35 4.24 -10.47
C LEU A 180 -3.73 2.94 -9.96
N ILE A 181 -4.28 1.78 -10.35
CA ILE A 181 -3.71 0.47 -9.97
C ILE A 181 -2.31 0.32 -10.56
N GLY A 182 -2.12 0.70 -11.82
CA GLY A 182 -0.83 0.68 -12.50
C GLY A 182 0.22 1.53 -11.78
N LEU A 183 -0.11 2.78 -11.46
CA LEU A 183 0.75 3.70 -10.72
C LEU A 183 1.10 3.17 -9.33
N VAL A 184 0.12 2.63 -8.59
CA VAL A 184 0.37 2.03 -7.27
C VAL A 184 1.32 0.84 -7.37
N LEU A 185 1.18 -0.02 -8.39
CA LEU A 185 2.08 -1.16 -8.60
C LEU A 185 3.49 -0.75 -9.01
N VAL A 186 3.63 0.32 -9.80
CA VAL A 186 4.93 0.90 -10.14
C VAL A 186 5.58 1.51 -8.89
N ALA A 187 4.84 2.32 -8.13
CA ALA A 187 5.35 3.03 -6.96
C ALA A 187 5.62 2.12 -5.74
N ARG A 188 4.71 1.20 -5.41
CA ARG A 188 4.88 0.32 -4.22
C ARG A 188 6.04 -0.66 -4.35
N ALA A 189 6.50 -0.95 -5.55
CA ALA A 189 7.66 -1.82 -5.72
C ALA A 189 8.98 -1.17 -5.25
N GLU A 190 8.99 0.13 -4.92
CA GLU A 190 10.14 0.80 -4.27
C GLU A 190 10.00 0.88 -2.74
N VAL A 191 8.80 0.65 -2.19
CA VAL A 191 8.48 0.83 -0.76
C VAL A 191 8.62 -0.49 0.02
N HIS A 192 9.74 -1.19 -0.17
CA HIS A 192 10.13 -2.36 0.64
C HIS A 192 11.32 -2.10 1.55
N THR A 193 11.68 -0.83 1.77
CA THR A 193 12.32 -0.44 3.02
C THR A 193 11.20 -0.06 3.98
N PRO A 194 10.88 -0.90 4.99
CA PRO A 194 10.07 -0.44 6.11
C PRO A 194 10.87 0.68 6.79
N VAL A 195 10.59 1.92 6.40
CA VAL A 195 11.01 3.08 7.18
C VAL A 195 10.07 3.08 8.37
N VAL A 196 10.44 2.29 9.38
CA VAL A 196 10.05 2.54 10.76
C VAL A 196 10.56 3.95 11.03
N ARG A 197 9.74 4.97 10.75
CA ARG A 197 10.04 6.33 11.16
C ARG A 197 10.07 6.27 12.68
N ARG A 198 11.28 6.30 13.26
CA ARG A 198 11.53 6.67 14.64
C ARG A 198 10.90 8.05 14.85
N LYS A 199 9.61 8.11 15.15
CA LYS A 199 8.93 9.34 15.52
C LYS A 199 8.75 9.27 17.02
N CYS A 200 9.61 10.06 17.67
CA CYS A 200 9.64 10.42 19.09
C CYS A 200 9.31 9.29 20.06
N VAL A 201 10.35 8.67 20.62
CA VAL A 201 10.26 8.14 21.97
C VAL A 201 10.26 9.36 22.88
N ASP A 202 9.08 9.89 23.19
CA ASP A 202 8.95 10.82 24.30
C ASP A 202 9.09 9.98 25.57
N VAL A 203 10.24 10.14 26.21
CA VAL A 203 10.52 9.46 27.45
C VAL A 203 9.84 10.27 28.55
N LEU A 204 8.76 9.74 29.10
CA LEU A 204 8.18 10.29 30.33
C LEU A 204 9.18 10.02 31.45
N GLU A 205 9.84 11.09 31.91
CA GLU A 205 10.56 11.11 33.18
C GLU A 205 9.56 11.61 34.23
N ASP A 206 9.31 10.79 35.25
CA ASP A 206 8.61 11.18 36.48
C ASP A 206 9.48 12.12 37.32
#